data_AF-A0A2G5BCC9-F1
#
_entry.id   AF-A0A2G5BCC9-F1
#
_cell.length_a   1.000
_cell.length_b   1.000
_cell.length_c   1.000
_cell.angle_alpha   90.00
_cell.angle_beta   90.00
_cell.angle_gamma   90.00
#
_symmetry.space_group_name_H-M   'P 1'
#
loop_
_entity.id
_entity.type
_entity.pdbx_description
1 polymer ?
#
loop_
_entity_poly.entity_id
_entity_poly.type
_entity_poly.pdbx_seq_one_letter_code
_entity_poly.pdbx_strand_id
1 'polypeptide(L)'
;MNLNNQPCKRPLSDWGLDPMFWTCAKLFIGDLHAALPSESASAFFIGNQHIIRSAEVVGVLVSVDTRSSKMTTYHVDDGTGVILCVCFASQDEEYSQMPYQNYELGTMVCVEGRLTTYREERQVVVRAIKPVDPDYELVGWLERLSLRKFLATSPF
;
A
#
# COMPACT_ATOMS: atom_id res chain seq x y z
N MET A 1 -10.14 5.23 16.90
CA MET A 1 -9.13 6.19 17.42
C MET A 1 -9.55 7.57 16.96
N ASN A 2 -9.71 8.52 17.87
CA ASN A 2 -10.06 9.89 17.51
C ASN A 2 -8.76 10.64 17.19
N LEU A 3 -8.39 10.67 15.91
CA LEU A 3 -7.20 11.36 15.42
C LEU A 3 -7.61 12.81 15.15
N ASN A 4 -7.18 13.74 16.01
CA ASN A 4 -7.22 15.16 15.68
C ASN A 4 -6.34 15.37 14.44
N ASN A 5 -6.99 15.41 13.27
CA ASN A 5 -6.37 15.48 11.95
C ASN A 5 -5.82 16.88 11.66
N GLN A 6 -4.71 17.25 12.31
CA GLN A 6 -3.85 18.30 11.79
C GLN A 6 -2.67 17.65 11.05
N PRO A 7 -2.38 18.03 9.79
CA PRO A 7 -1.27 17.47 9.06
C PRO A 7 0.06 17.75 9.76
N CYS A 8 0.95 16.76 9.76
CA CYS A 8 2.26 16.83 10.40
C CYS A 8 3.09 17.93 9.75
N LYS A 9 3.52 18.90 10.56
CA LYS A 9 4.26 20.10 10.12
C LYS A 9 5.76 19.88 9.92
N ARG A 10 6.24 18.63 9.78
CA ARG A 10 7.68 18.38 9.63
C ARG A 10 8.22 18.93 8.30
N PRO A 11 9.36 19.64 8.31
CA PRO A 11 10.05 20.05 7.08
C PRO A 11 10.38 18.85 6.20
N LEU A 12 10.30 19.03 4.88
CA LEU A 12 10.63 17.99 3.89
C LEU A 12 12.05 17.42 4.07
N SER A 13 12.99 18.23 4.55
CA SER A 13 14.38 17.82 4.83
C SER A 13 14.49 16.67 5.84
N ASP A 14 13.51 16.57 6.75
CA ASP A 14 13.58 15.68 7.90
C ASP A 14 12.82 14.39 7.63
N TRP A 15 12.08 14.31 6.52
CA TRP A 15 11.23 13.16 6.23
C TRP A 15 12.05 11.88 6.05
N GLY A 16 13.21 11.98 5.42
CA GLY A 16 14.12 10.85 5.22
C GLY A 16 14.82 10.36 6.48
N LEU A 17 14.69 11.06 7.62
CA LEU A 17 15.22 10.61 8.89
C LEU A 17 14.32 9.55 9.53
N ASP A 18 13.03 9.54 9.20
CA ASP A 18 12.08 8.53 9.68
C ASP A 18 12.38 7.20 8.96
N PRO A 19 12.70 6.10 9.68
CA PRO A 19 12.96 4.82 9.03
C PRO A 19 11.76 4.30 8.22
N MET A 20 10.54 4.73 8.55
CA MET A 20 9.33 4.39 7.80
C MET A 20 9.31 5.01 6.39
N PHE A 21 10.06 6.10 6.18
CA PHE A 21 10.07 6.81 4.91
C PHE A 21 10.66 5.99 3.76
N TRP A 22 11.69 5.21 4.06
CA TRP A 22 12.40 4.37 3.08
C TRP A 22 11.93 2.92 3.05
N THR A 23 11.11 2.51 4.02
CA THR A 23 10.66 1.14 4.18
C THR A 23 9.36 0.89 3.41
N CYS A 24 9.22 -0.29 2.82
CA CYS A 24 7.93 -0.78 2.35
C CYS A 24 7.12 -1.24 3.57
N ALA A 25 6.20 -0.40 4.06
CA ALA A 25 5.52 -0.64 5.32
C ALA A 25 4.45 -1.74 5.18
N LYS A 26 4.54 -2.79 5.98
CA LYS A 26 3.51 -3.84 6.06
C LYS A 26 2.29 -3.33 6.81
N LEU A 27 1.24 -2.92 6.09
CA LEU A 27 0.09 -2.23 6.66
C LEU A 27 -1.22 -2.94 6.33
N PHE A 28 -2.22 -2.71 7.17
CA PHE A 28 -3.61 -2.99 6.81
C PHE A 28 -4.13 -1.90 5.88
N ILE A 29 -5.03 -2.26 4.97
CA ILE A 29 -5.66 -1.33 4.03
C ILE A 29 -6.49 -0.28 4.78
N GLY A 30 -7.15 -0.66 5.87
CA GLY A 30 -7.87 0.28 6.73
C GLY A 30 -6.96 1.37 7.31
N ASP A 31 -5.71 1.05 7.65
CA ASP A 31 -4.73 2.05 8.10
C ASP A 31 -4.29 2.95 6.94
N LEU A 32 -4.12 2.38 5.75
CA LEU A 32 -3.81 3.14 4.54
C LEU A 32 -4.93 4.11 4.18
N HIS A 33 -6.19 3.80 4.44
CA HIS A 33 -7.32 4.73 4.25
C HIS A 33 -7.40 5.80 5.33
N ALA A 34 -7.01 5.47 6.56
CA ALA A 34 -6.99 6.41 7.68
C ALA A 34 -5.78 7.37 7.67
N ALA A 35 -4.70 7.04 6.95
CA ALA A 35 -3.50 7.88 6.87
C ALA A 35 -3.82 9.29 6.32
N LEU A 36 -3.02 10.30 6.64
CA LEU A 36 -3.20 11.64 6.11
C LEU A 36 -2.27 11.86 4.91
N PRO A 37 -2.77 12.27 3.73
CA PRO A 37 -1.88 12.56 2.61
C PRO A 37 -1.04 13.82 2.90
N SER A 38 0.18 13.85 2.39
CA SER A 38 0.94 15.10 2.32
C SER A 38 0.37 16.05 1.28
N GLU A 39 0.74 17.34 1.33
CA GLU A 39 0.30 18.34 0.35
C GLU A 39 0.63 17.95 -1.10
N SER A 40 1.74 17.25 -1.31
CA SER A 40 2.14 16.74 -2.64
C SER A 40 1.57 15.36 -2.98
N ALA A 41 0.80 14.74 -2.08
CA ALA A 41 0.27 13.37 -2.18
C ALA A 41 1.35 12.30 -2.52
N SER A 42 2.62 12.62 -2.26
CA SER A 42 3.76 11.76 -2.56
C SER A 42 4.21 10.89 -1.37
N ALA A 43 3.61 11.15 -0.21
CA ALA A 43 3.80 10.47 1.07
C ALA A 43 2.51 10.59 1.91
N PHE A 44 2.38 9.71 2.91
CA PHE A 44 1.24 9.67 3.82
C PHE A 44 1.74 9.63 5.27
N PHE A 45 0.95 10.17 6.19
CA PHE A 45 1.23 10.20 7.61
C PHE A 45 0.34 9.21 8.36
N ILE A 46 0.94 8.31 9.13
CA ILE A 46 0.23 7.46 10.10
C ILE A 46 0.31 8.12 11.46
N GLY A 47 -0.85 8.33 12.10
CA GLY A 47 -0.93 8.86 13.47
C GLY A 47 -0.23 10.20 13.67
N ASN A 48 -0.10 10.99 12.60
CA ASN A 48 0.62 12.26 12.52
C ASN A 48 2.13 12.21 12.89
N GLN A 49 2.73 11.01 12.91
CA GLN A 49 4.09 10.79 13.39
C GLN A 49 4.94 10.09 12.34
N HIS A 50 4.44 9.04 11.72
CA HIS A 50 5.26 8.26 10.79
C HIS A 50 4.94 8.60 9.35
N ILE A 51 5.99 8.78 8.56
CA ILE A 51 5.86 9.10 7.13
C ILE A 51 6.08 7.84 6.32
N ILE A 52 5.12 7.48 5.48
CA ILE A 52 5.19 6.32 4.60
C ILE A 52 5.06 6.74 3.14
N ARG A 53 5.79 6.04 2.27
CA ARG A 53 5.75 6.24 0.81
C ARG A 53 5.39 5.00 0.04
N SER A 54 5.64 3.84 0.64
CA SER A 54 5.41 2.54 0.04
C SER A 54 4.77 1.62 1.07
N ALA A 55 3.94 0.72 0.59
CA ALA A 55 3.26 -0.25 1.44
C ALA A 55 3.29 -1.65 0.82
N GLU A 56 3.29 -2.62 1.71
CA GLU A 56 2.97 -4.02 1.42
C GLU A 56 1.59 -4.32 2.01
N VAL A 57 0.63 -4.64 1.14
CA VAL A 57 -0.71 -5.11 1.52
C VAL A 57 -0.87 -6.58 1.12
N VAL A 58 -1.57 -7.33 1.96
CA VAL A 58 -1.88 -8.74 1.70
C VAL A 58 -3.38 -8.91 1.85
N GLY A 59 -4.01 -9.50 0.85
CA GLY A 59 -5.45 -9.67 0.85
C GLY A 59 -5.93 -10.49 -0.33
N VAL A 60 -7.24 -10.67 -0.41
CA VAL A 60 -7.93 -11.40 -1.45
C VAL A 60 -8.18 -10.49 -2.65
N LEU A 61 -7.95 -11.03 -3.84
CA LEU A 61 -8.24 -10.33 -5.08
C LEU A 61 -9.74 -10.34 -5.37
N VAL A 62 -10.38 -9.17 -5.34
CA VAL A 62 -11.84 -9.01 -5.49
C VAL A 62 -12.25 -8.41 -6.83
N SER A 63 -11.33 -7.82 -7.58
CA SER A 63 -11.58 -7.33 -8.94
C SER A 63 -10.29 -7.28 -9.76
N VAL A 64 -10.39 -7.58 -11.05
CA VAL A 64 -9.31 -7.45 -12.03
C VAL A 64 -9.85 -6.75 -13.28
N ASP A 65 -9.21 -5.66 -13.71
CA ASP A 65 -9.50 -4.99 -14.97
C ASP A 65 -8.24 -4.93 -15.84
N THR A 66 -8.27 -5.70 -16.94
CA THR A 66 -7.22 -5.80 -17.96
C THR A 66 -7.59 -5.10 -19.27
N ARG A 67 -8.64 -4.27 -19.30
CA ARG A 67 -9.13 -3.62 -20.55
C ARG A 67 -8.10 -2.74 -21.24
N SER A 68 -7.09 -2.25 -20.50
CA SER A 68 -6.03 -1.40 -21.05
C SER A 68 -4.76 -2.20 -21.33
N SER A 69 -4.25 -2.13 -22.56
CA SER A 69 -2.96 -2.71 -22.94
C SER A 69 -1.75 -1.99 -22.34
N LYS A 70 -1.97 -1.01 -21.46
CA LYS A 70 -0.91 -0.26 -20.77
C LYS A 70 -1.03 -0.35 -19.25
N MET A 71 -2.15 -0.86 -18.75
CA MET A 71 -2.47 -0.82 -17.33
C MET A 71 -3.40 -1.97 -16.96
N THR A 72 -3.05 -2.72 -15.92
CA THR A 72 -3.96 -3.63 -15.23
C THR A 72 -4.26 -3.08 -13.86
N THR A 73 -5.53 -3.09 -13.47
CA THR A 73 -5.90 -2.74 -12.10
C THR A 73 -6.46 -3.93 -11.37
N TYR A 74 -6.14 -3.98 -10.08
CA TYR A 74 -6.60 -4.98 -9.14
C TYR A 74 -7.28 -4.26 -7.99
N HIS A 75 -8.32 -4.85 -7.43
CA HIS A 75 -8.80 -4.46 -6.09
C HIS A 75 -8.47 -5.59 -5.13
N VAL A 76 -7.81 -5.24 -4.03
CA VAL A 76 -7.39 -6.18 -2.98
C VAL A 76 -8.15 -5.84 -1.70
N ASP A 77 -8.74 -6.85 -1.07
CA ASP A 77 -9.48 -6.75 0.20
C ASP A 77 -8.74 -7.54 1.30
N ASP A 78 -8.40 -6.89 2.41
CA ASP A 78 -7.74 -7.52 3.57
C ASP A 78 -8.67 -7.69 4.79
N GLY A 79 -9.97 -7.50 4.60
CA GLY A 79 -10.98 -7.52 5.67
C GLY A 79 -11.06 -6.23 6.48
N THR A 80 -10.10 -5.31 6.33
CA THR A 80 -10.12 -3.97 6.95
C THR A 80 -10.43 -2.86 5.95
N GLY A 81 -10.32 -3.15 4.65
CA GLY A 81 -10.74 -2.30 3.55
C GLY A 81 -10.31 -2.87 2.21
N VAL A 82 -10.75 -2.20 1.15
CA VAL A 82 -10.39 -2.52 -0.24
C VAL A 82 -9.53 -1.41 -0.82
N ILE A 83 -8.47 -1.72 -1.55
CA ILE A 83 -7.62 -0.71 -2.21
C ILE A 83 -7.35 -1.03 -3.67
N LEU A 84 -7.30 0.02 -4.49
CA LEU A 84 -6.90 -0.05 -5.89
C LEU A 84 -5.39 -0.27 -6.01
N CYS A 85 -4.99 -1.33 -6.70
CA CYS A 85 -3.61 -1.60 -7.06
C CYS A 85 -3.43 -1.47 -8.57
N VAL A 86 -2.53 -0.60 -9.00
CA VAL A 86 -2.31 -0.25 -10.41
C VAL A 86 -0.98 -0.79 -10.88
N CYS A 87 -1.01 -1.72 -11.83
CA CYS A 87 0.17 -2.21 -12.55
C CYS A 87 0.26 -1.49 -13.90
N PHE A 88 1.34 -0.77 -14.14
CA PHE A 88 1.65 -0.22 -15.47
C PHE A 88 2.49 -1.21 -16.26
N ALA A 89 2.18 -1.38 -17.55
CA ALA A 89 3.01 -2.16 -18.45
C ALA A 89 4.40 -1.51 -18.57
N SER A 90 5.47 -2.29 -18.44
CA SER A 90 6.82 -1.82 -18.74
C SER A 90 6.97 -1.48 -20.22
N GLN A 91 7.75 -0.45 -20.54
CA GLN A 91 8.14 -0.15 -21.92
C GLN A 91 9.26 -1.08 -22.43
N ASP A 92 9.96 -1.74 -21.52
CA ASP A 92 11.06 -2.66 -21.83
C ASP A 92 10.53 -4.09 -22.03
N GLU A 93 10.47 -4.54 -23.29
CA GLU A 93 9.96 -5.87 -23.71
C GLU A 93 10.65 -7.05 -23.00
N GLU A 94 11.89 -6.86 -22.51
CA GLU A 94 12.66 -7.88 -21.81
C GLU A 94 12.26 -8.03 -20.32
N TYR A 95 11.75 -6.95 -19.70
CA TYR A 95 11.16 -6.94 -18.35
C TYR A 95 9.63 -7.00 -18.35
N SER A 96 9.01 -7.00 -19.54
CA SER A 96 7.58 -7.24 -19.77
C SER A 96 7.11 -8.64 -19.36
N GLN A 97 7.95 -9.42 -18.69
CA GLN A 97 7.64 -10.68 -18.01
C GLN A 97 6.77 -10.52 -16.75
N MET A 98 6.28 -9.32 -16.42
CA MET A 98 5.05 -9.18 -15.63
C MET A 98 3.86 -8.85 -16.55
N PRO A 99 3.55 -9.67 -17.57
CA PRO A 99 2.37 -9.45 -18.39
C PRO A 99 1.19 -9.85 -17.52
N TYR A 100 0.29 -8.91 -17.23
CA TYR A 100 -1.13 -9.20 -17.11
C TYR A 100 -1.43 -10.53 -16.39
N GLN A 101 -0.88 -10.75 -15.19
CA GLN A 101 -1.19 -11.97 -14.47
C GLN A 101 -2.68 -11.91 -14.17
N ASN A 102 -3.45 -12.64 -14.97
CA ASN A 102 -4.85 -12.92 -14.75
C ASN A 102 -4.92 -13.87 -13.55
N TYR A 103 -4.57 -13.33 -12.38
CA TYR A 103 -4.86 -13.96 -11.12
C TYR A 103 -6.36 -14.15 -11.03
N GLU A 104 -6.77 -15.34 -10.62
CA GLU A 104 -8.19 -15.64 -10.44
C GLU A 104 -8.74 -14.82 -9.28
N LEU A 105 -9.98 -14.38 -9.40
CA LEU A 105 -10.69 -13.77 -8.28
C LEU A 105 -10.71 -14.75 -7.10
N GLY A 106 -10.53 -14.24 -5.89
CA GLY A 106 -10.37 -15.07 -4.70
C GLY A 106 -8.91 -15.47 -4.40
N THR A 107 -7.97 -15.24 -5.32
CA THR A 107 -6.54 -15.49 -5.05
C THR A 107 -6.05 -14.56 -3.94
N MET A 108 -5.36 -15.12 -2.94
CA MET A 108 -4.66 -14.32 -1.95
C MET A 108 -3.36 -13.79 -2.55
N VAL A 109 -3.16 -12.48 -2.50
CA VAL A 109 -2.02 -11.80 -3.11
C VAL A 109 -1.30 -10.90 -2.11
N CYS A 110 0.01 -10.81 -2.26
CA CYS A 110 0.85 -9.82 -1.61
C CYS A 110 1.23 -8.77 -2.65
N VAL A 111 0.85 -7.51 -2.40
CA VAL A 111 1.14 -6.38 -3.27
C VAL A 111 2.09 -5.43 -2.56
N GLU A 112 3.24 -5.20 -3.17
CA GLU A 112 4.20 -4.18 -2.77
C GLU A 112 4.19 -3.04 -3.78
N GLY A 113 4.13 -1.81 -3.32
CA GLY A 113 4.15 -0.68 -4.22
C GLY A 113 4.20 0.68 -3.55
N ARG A 114 4.22 1.70 -4.41
CA ARG A 114 4.24 3.10 -4.00
C ARG A 114 2.81 3.57 -3.74
N LEU A 115 2.60 4.23 -2.62
CA LEU A 115 1.32 4.88 -2.32
C LEU A 115 1.20 6.16 -3.13
N THR A 116 0.05 6.35 -3.76
CA THR A 116 -0.29 7.56 -4.52
C THR A 116 -1.77 7.86 -4.37
N THR A 117 -2.15 9.09 -4.72
CA THR A 117 -3.56 9.47 -4.89
C THR A 117 -3.80 9.86 -6.34
N TYR A 118 -4.84 9.33 -6.97
CA TYR A 118 -5.26 9.68 -8.31
C TYR A 118 -6.77 9.91 -8.34
N ARG A 119 -7.19 11.09 -8.81
CA ARG A 119 -8.60 11.51 -8.80
C ARG A 119 -9.26 11.31 -7.42
N GLU A 120 -8.57 11.76 -6.37
CA GLU A 120 -9.00 11.67 -4.97
C GLU A 120 -9.07 10.24 -4.39
N GLU A 121 -8.81 9.21 -5.19
CA GLU A 121 -8.75 7.82 -4.76
C GLU A 121 -7.31 7.40 -4.40
N ARG A 122 -7.15 6.72 -3.27
CA ARG A 122 -5.87 6.15 -2.84
C ARG A 122 -5.60 4.87 -3.61
N GLN A 123 -4.37 4.75 -4.10
CA GLN A 123 -3.97 3.58 -4.88
C GLN A 123 -2.52 3.20 -4.59
N VAL A 124 -2.24 1.90 -4.73
CA VAL A 124 -0.89 1.35 -4.71
C VAL A 124 -0.42 1.20 -6.16
N VAL A 125 0.56 2.00 -6.58
CA VAL A 125 1.27 1.77 -7.83
C VAL A 125 2.21 0.59 -7.61
N VAL A 126 1.86 -0.54 -8.22
CA VAL A 126 2.45 -1.84 -7.94
C VAL A 126 3.88 -1.90 -8.48
N ARG A 127 4.81 -2.29 -7.59
CA ARG A 127 6.17 -2.69 -7.94
C ARG A 127 6.25 -4.21 -8.09
N ALA A 128 5.58 -4.94 -7.21
CA ALA A 128 5.50 -6.40 -7.25
C ALA A 128 4.14 -6.87 -6.73
N ILE A 129 3.59 -7.87 -7.40
CA ILE A 129 2.40 -8.61 -6.97
C ILE A 129 2.71 -10.10 -7.12
N LYS A 130 2.41 -10.88 -6.08
CA LYS A 130 2.63 -12.33 -6.08
C LYS A 130 1.49 -13.05 -5.36
N PRO A 131 1.09 -14.24 -5.79
CA PRO A 131 0.19 -15.07 -5.01
C PRO A 131 0.90 -15.51 -3.72
N VAL A 132 0.16 -15.61 -2.64
CA VAL A 132 0.65 -16.12 -1.36
C VAL A 132 -0.27 -17.22 -0.85
N ASP A 133 0.27 -18.10 -0.01
CA ASP A 133 -0.50 -19.16 0.62
C ASP A 133 -1.53 -18.56 1.60
N PRO A 134 -2.77 -19.06 1.66
CA PRO A 134 -3.75 -18.66 2.66
C PRO A 134 -3.23 -18.71 4.11
N ASP A 135 -2.33 -19.64 4.45
CA ASP A 135 -1.73 -19.75 5.77
C ASP A 135 -0.88 -18.51 6.15
N TYR A 136 -0.45 -17.74 5.14
CA TYR A 136 0.28 -16.49 5.34
C TYR A 136 -0.60 -15.37 5.94
N GLU A 137 -1.93 -15.47 5.84
CA GLU A 137 -2.84 -14.42 6.33
C GLU A 137 -2.66 -14.16 7.83
N LEU A 138 -2.72 -15.20 8.65
CA LEU A 138 -2.65 -15.07 10.10
C LEU A 138 -1.30 -14.49 10.54
N VAL A 139 -0.20 -15.01 9.99
CA VAL A 139 1.15 -14.51 10.29
C VAL A 139 1.31 -13.06 9.81
N GLY A 140 0.82 -12.77 8.60
CA GLY A 140 0.83 -11.42 8.03
C GLY A 140 0.02 -10.42 8.84
N TRP A 141 -1.08 -10.84 9.47
CA TRP A 141 -1.87 -10.01 10.39
C TRP A 141 -1.11 -9.73 11.69
N LEU A 142 -0.44 -10.73 12.26
CA LEU A 142 0.37 -10.54 13.47
C LEU A 142 1.49 -9.53 13.24
N GLU A 143 2.18 -9.59 12.10
CA GLU A 143 3.21 -8.61 11.72
C GLU A 143 2.62 -7.19 11.62
N ARG A 144 1.47 -7.04 10.95
CA ARG A 144 0.78 -5.75 10.76
C ARG A 144 0.27 -5.18 12.08
N LEU A 145 -0.27 -6.03 12.97
CA LEU A 145 -0.70 -5.63 14.30
C LEU A 145 0.49 -5.20 15.17
N SER A 146 1.62 -5.91 15.09
CA SER A 146 2.85 -5.54 15.77
C SER A 146 3.35 -4.17 15.29
N LEU A 147 3.38 -3.95 13.96
CA LEU A 147 3.76 -2.64 13.40
C LEU A 147 2.77 -1.55 13.80
N ARG A 148 1.46 -1.79 13.73
CA ARG A 148 0.44 -0.82 14.15
C ARG A 148 0.64 -0.40 15.61
N LYS A 149 0.94 -1.37 16.49
CA LYS A 149 1.25 -1.09 17.89
C LYS A 149 2.53 -0.25 18.01
N PHE A 150 3.59 -0.60 17.31
CA PHE A 150 4.85 0.16 17.28
C PHE A 150 4.61 1.61 16.84
N LEU A 151 3.95 1.83 15.69
CA LEU A 151 3.66 3.16 15.15
C LEU A 151 2.76 4.01 16.07
N ALA A 152 1.98 3.38 16.94
CA ALA A 152 1.15 4.08 17.91
C ALA A 152 1.92 4.49 19.18
N THR A 153 2.99 3.77 19.54
CA THR A 153 3.71 3.96 20.81
C THR A 153 5.10 4.57 20.67
N SER A 154 5.70 4.50 19.50
CA SER A 154 7.09 4.88 19.27
C SER A 154 7.15 6.17 18.46
N PRO A 155 7.21 7.35 19.10
CA PRO A 155 7.28 8.61 18.37
C PRO A 155 8.57 8.69 17.56
N PHE A 156 8.48 9.40 16.45
CA PHE A 156 9.63 9.83 15.65
C PHE A 156 9.81 11.35 15.74
#